data_AF-A0A412G017-F1
#
_entry.id   AF-A0A412G017-F1
#
_cell.length_a   1.000
_cell.length_b   1.000
_cell.length_c   1.000
_cell.angle_alpha   90.00
_cell.angle_beta   90.00
_cell.angle_gamma   90.00
#
_symmetry.space_group_name_H-M   'P 1'
#
loop_
_entity.id
_entity.type
_entity.pdbx_description
1 polymer ?
#
loop_
_entity_poly.entity_id
_entity_poly.type
_entity_poly.pdbx_seq_one_letter_code
_entity_poly.pdbx_strand_id
1 'polypeptide(L)'
;MKRPQIDIIKYALIATAIFTLILILVYVYRFHHGLSYNHNDFADFGSYLGSITGLLAFIGVLYTIKDSQINRQIDNERSTFYNLLGLYQHQVDTNKYTEHQIEKTGIEAFKAYAHEARSLFYAYVIYHFIKDGEKFPSELTQVSKLDEQAFLEIYTKFGVHSTTELNVLLKSRDPKYYYDTIYEIKGIIMSSKIHEMYRIIVASICNRICIEKRYQQLYKFIRNVGDYLYGQYGQYLGQYHRNIYYLLDSIQNFKYPNDYSKIFRAQLSSDELTVILFNSMSSQSTLKTISLLKKFDIFNNIIALELPISGYDTEKEIVIQTINSLFHEFIADSTNK
;
A
#
# COMPACT_ATOMS: atom_id res chain seq x y z
N MET A 1 -17.35 3.41 19.90
CA MET A 1 -17.69 4.45 20.89
C MET A 1 -19.09 5.00 20.60
N LYS A 2 -20.10 4.64 21.41
CA LYS A 2 -21.41 5.33 21.40
C LYS A 2 -21.18 6.77 21.88
N ARG A 3 -21.66 7.75 21.11
CA ARG A 3 -21.33 9.18 21.29
C ARG A 3 -22.19 9.79 22.43
N PRO A 4 -21.62 10.13 23.60
CA PRO A 4 -22.37 10.61 24.76
C PRO A 4 -23.19 11.89 24.48
N GLN A 5 -22.79 12.72 23.51
CA GLN A 5 -23.51 13.94 23.16
C GLN A 5 -24.77 13.73 22.31
N ILE A 6 -24.86 12.64 21.53
CA ILE A 6 -26.12 12.32 20.83
C ILE A 6 -27.16 11.86 21.84
N ASP A 7 -26.71 11.17 22.88
CA ASP A 7 -27.57 10.74 23.98
C ASP A 7 -28.08 11.96 24.77
N ILE A 8 -27.24 12.96 25.05
CA ILE A 8 -27.66 14.21 25.71
C ILE A 8 -28.76 14.95 24.92
N ILE A 9 -28.64 15.08 23.60
CA ILE A 9 -29.66 15.76 22.78
C ILE A 9 -30.97 14.95 22.75
N LYS A 10 -30.88 13.61 22.68
CA LYS A 10 -32.06 12.74 22.78
C LYS A 10 -32.74 12.86 24.13
N TYR A 11 -31.98 12.87 25.24
CA TYR A 11 -32.52 13.08 26.57
C TYR A 11 -33.14 14.48 26.73
N ALA A 12 -32.53 15.52 26.14
CA ALA A 12 -33.10 16.87 26.14
C ALA A 12 -34.42 16.95 25.34
N LEU A 13 -34.51 16.27 24.19
CA LEU A 13 -35.76 16.18 23.43
C LEU A 13 -36.85 15.43 24.20
N ILE A 14 -36.51 14.30 24.83
CA ILE A 14 -37.43 13.51 25.66
C ILE A 14 -37.90 14.33 26.87
N ALA A 15 -36.99 14.98 27.59
CA ALA A 15 -37.32 15.81 28.74
C ALA A 15 -38.28 16.95 28.35
N THR A 16 -38.01 17.62 27.23
CA THR A 16 -38.84 18.72 26.76
C THR A 16 -40.23 18.26 26.28
N ALA A 17 -40.32 17.06 25.68
CA ALA A 17 -41.61 16.43 25.35
C ALA A 17 -42.42 16.10 26.61
N ILE A 18 -41.75 15.60 27.66
CA ILE A 18 -42.36 15.32 28.97
C ILE A 18 -42.86 16.62 29.62
N PHE A 19 -42.06 17.69 29.62
CA PHE A 19 -42.47 18.99 30.18
C PHE A 19 -43.68 19.59 29.44
N THR A 20 -43.71 19.49 28.11
CA THR A 20 -44.87 19.91 27.31
C THR A 20 -46.12 19.11 27.70
N LEU A 21 -45.99 17.79 27.84
CA LEU A 21 -47.11 16.92 28.25
C LEU A 21 -47.61 17.26 29.66
N ILE A 22 -46.71 17.48 30.62
CA ILE A 22 -47.04 17.88 31.99
C ILE A 22 -47.82 19.20 31.99
N LEU A 23 -47.38 20.20 31.23
CA LEU A 23 -48.08 21.48 31.14
C LEU A 23 -49.49 21.36 30.56
N ILE A 24 -49.67 20.53 29.53
CA ILE A 24 -50.99 20.24 28.96
C ILE A 24 -51.88 19.56 30.00
N LEU A 25 -51.37 18.57 30.73
CA LEU A 25 -52.11 17.86 31.78
C LEU A 25 -52.52 18.79 32.94
N VAL A 26 -51.60 19.65 33.39
CA VAL A 26 -51.87 20.65 34.45
C VAL A 26 -52.94 21.64 33.99
N TYR A 27 -52.89 22.09 32.73
CA TYR A 27 -53.91 22.97 32.17
C TYR A 27 -55.30 22.30 32.16
N VAL A 28 -55.38 21.06 31.63
CA VAL A 28 -56.64 20.31 31.56
C VAL A 28 -57.21 20.02 32.95
N TYR A 29 -56.36 19.71 33.93
CA TYR A 29 -56.75 19.49 35.32
C TYR A 29 -57.33 20.76 35.96
N ARG A 30 -56.66 21.91 35.76
CA ARG A 30 -57.06 23.19 36.36
C ARG A 30 -58.38 23.73 35.82
N PHE A 31 -58.68 23.48 34.54
CA PHE A 31 -59.89 23.98 33.88
C PHE A 31 -60.98 22.92 33.67
N HIS A 32 -60.86 21.75 34.32
CA HIS A 32 -61.86 20.67 34.29
C HIS A 32 -62.31 20.31 32.86
N HIS A 33 -61.36 20.13 31.94
CA HIS A 33 -61.59 19.87 30.51
C HIS A 33 -62.24 21.03 29.71
N GLY A 34 -62.47 22.19 30.31
CA GLY A 34 -62.93 23.41 29.64
C GLY A 34 -61.79 24.35 29.22
N LEU A 35 -62.14 25.41 28.48
CA LEU A 35 -61.23 26.53 28.17
C LEU A 35 -61.35 27.60 29.26
N SER A 36 -60.25 28.27 29.62
CA SER A 36 -60.35 29.44 30.50
C SER A 36 -61.16 30.54 29.82
N TYR A 37 -62.11 31.12 30.56
CA TYR A 37 -62.87 32.30 30.13
C TYR A 37 -62.11 33.61 30.39
N ASN A 38 -60.98 33.55 31.10
CA ASN A 38 -60.11 34.69 31.37
C ASN A 38 -58.95 34.70 30.38
N HIS A 39 -58.84 35.78 29.62
CA HIS A 39 -57.78 35.98 28.62
C HIS A 39 -56.37 35.87 29.22
N ASN A 40 -56.17 36.33 30.46
CA ASN A 40 -54.86 36.34 31.11
C ASN A 40 -54.32 34.91 31.37
N ASP A 41 -55.19 33.98 31.77
CA ASP A 41 -54.77 32.59 32.03
C ASP A 41 -54.29 31.90 30.75
N PHE A 42 -54.95 32.23 29.63
CA PHE A 42 -54.57 31.72 28.32
C PHE A 42 -53.24 32.34 27.84
N ALA A 43 -53.03 33.63 28.10
CA ALA A 43 -51.77 34.31 27.80
C ALA A 43 -50.58 33.75 28.60
N ASP A 44 -50.78 33.44 29.88
CA ASP A 44 -49.76 32.83 30.74
C ASP A 44 -49.38 31.42 30.26
N PHE A 45 -50.39 30.58 29.96
CA PHE A 45 -50.16 29.25 29.38
C PHE A 45 -49.40 29.31 28.04
N GLY A 46 -49.80 30.23 27.16
CA GLY A 46 -49.12 30.49 25.89
C GLY A 46 -47.66 30.92 26.07
N SER A 47 -47.35 31.69 27.12
CA SER A 47 -45.99 32.14 27.43
C SER A 47 -45.08 30.99 27.87
N TYR A 48 -45.58 30.06 28.69
CA TYR A 48 -44.84 28.87 29.10
C TYR A 48 -44.62 27.90 27.92
N LEU A 49 -45.66 27.63 27.13
CA LEU A 49 -45.52 26.81 25.92
C LEU A 49 -44.58 27.46 24.90
N GLY A 50 -44.67 28.78 24.68
CA GLY A 50 -43.80 29.54 23.79
C GLY A 50 -42.33 29.45 24.18
N SER A 51 -42.03 29.47 25.49
CA SER A 51 -40.66 29.32 25.99
C SER A 51 -40.09 27.92 25.72
N ILE A 52 -40.92 26.88 25.88
CA ILE A 52 -40.54 25.49 25.60
C ILE A 52 -40.35 25.24 24.10
N THR A 53 -41.25 25.75 23.26
CA THR A 53 -41.11 25.62 21.80
C THR A 53 -39.90 26.39 21.29
N GLY A 54 -39.58 27.55 21.86
CA GLY A 54 -38.34 28.29 21.59
C GLY A 54 -37.08 27.50 21.94
N LEU A 55 -37.04 26.84 23.10
CA LEU A 55 -35.93 25.97 23.50
C LEU A 55 -35.80 24.75 22.57
N LEU A 56 -36.90 24.12 22.19
CA LEU A 56 -36.91 23.01 21.23
C LEU A 56 -36.35 23.43 19.87
N ALA A 57 -36.80 24.58 19.36
CA ALA A 57 -36.30 25.13 18.11
C ALA A 57 -34.79 25.38 18.17
N PHE A 58 -34.29 25.93 19.27
CA PHE A 58 -32.86 26.16 19.47
C PHE A 58 -32.05 24.85 19.53
N ILE A 59 -32.53 23.83 20.25
CA ILE A 59 -31.91 22.50 20.27
C ILE A 59 -31.88 21.90 18.86
N GLY A 60 -32.97 22.04 18.11
CA GLY A 60 -33.06 21.62 16.71
C GLY A 60 -31.99 22.29 15.84
N VAL A 61 -31.85 23.62 15.95
CA VAL A 61 -30.80 24.38 15.24
C VAL A 61 -29.40 23.89 15.61
N LEU A 62 -29.10 23.69 16.89
CA LEU A 62 -27.79 23.18 17.34
C LEU A 62 -27.49 21.79 16.77
N TYR A 63 -28.47 20.89 16.75
CA TYR A 63 -28.33 19.57 16.15
C TYR A 63 -28.04 19.68 14.64
N THR A 64 -28.81 20.48 13.92
CA THR A 64 -28.63 20.70 12.48
C THR A 64 -27.27 21.32 12.17
N ILE A 65 -26.79 22.29 12.95
CA ILE A 65 -25.45 22.88 12.76
C ILE A 65 -24.37 21.81 12.91
N LYS A 66 -24.46 20.98 13.95
CA LYS A 66 -23.49 19.92 14.21
C LYS A 66 -23.51 18.84 13.12
N ASP A 67 -24.69 18.41 12.69
CA ASP A 67 -24.84 17.43 11.60
C ASP A 67 -24.27 18.01 10.30
N SER A 68 -24.59 19.27 10.00
CA SER A 68 -24.02 20.01 8.86
C SER A 68 -22.50 20.13 8.93
N GLN A 69 -21.90 20.36 10.10
CA GLN A 69 -20.44 20.40 10.26
C GLN A 69 -19.79 19.04 9.98
N ILE A 70 -20.40 17.96 10.48
CA ILE A 70 -19.92 16.59 10.23
C ILE A 70 -20.03 16.25 8.74
N ASN A 71 -21.16 16.56 8.10
CA ASN A 71 -21.36 16.30 6.68
C ASN A 71 -20.40 17.14 5.82
N ARG A 72 -20.20 18.42 6.17
CA ARG A 72 -19.17 19.27 5.53
C ARG A 72 -17.77 18.69 5.66
N GLN A 73 -17.40 18.16 6.83
CA GLN A 73 -16.11 17.50 7.00
C GLN A 73 -16.00 16.27 6.08
N ILE A 74 -17.01 15.41 6.04
CA ILE A 74 -17.02 14.23 5.16
C ILE A 74 -16.92 14.61 3.69
N ASP A 75 -17.67 15.64 3.27
CA ASP A 75 -17.65 16.14 1.89
C ASP A 75 -16.27 16.71 1.53
N ASN A 76 -15.63 17.45 2.44
CA ASN A 76 -14.28 17.95 2.27
C ASN A 76 -13.24 16.82 2.20
N GLU A 77 -13.35 15.80 3.06
CA GLU A 77 -12.50 14.60 3.02
C GLU A 77 -12.65 13.87 1.68
N ARG A 78 -13.89 13.68 1.22
CA ARG A 78 -14.20 13.05 -0.08
C ARG A 78 -13.61 13.85 -1.24
N SER A 79 -13.74 15.17 -1.24
CA SER A 79 -13.15 16.04 -2.26
C SER A 79 -11.62 15.96 -2.24
N THR A 80 -11.01 16.02 -1.06
CA THR A 80 -9.56 15.88 -0.88
C THR A 80 -9.06 14.54 -1.42
N PHE A 81 -9.77 13.45 -1.10
CA PHE A 81 -9.47 12.12 -1.61
C PHE A 81 -9.45 12.07 -3.13
N TYR A 82 -10.52 12.51 -3.80
CA TYR A 82 -10.61 12.44 -5.26
C TYR A 82 -9.62 13.36 -5.96
N ASN A 83 -9.28 14.51 -5.37
CA ASN A 83 -8.21 15.37 -5.89
C ASN A 83 -6.85 14.67 -5.83
N LEU A 84 -6.50 14.06 -4.68
CA LEU A 84 -5.25 13.30 -4.53
C LEU A 84 -5.22 12.07 -5.44
N LEU A 85 -6.36 11.40 -5.60
CA LEU A 85 -6.49 10.26 -6.51
C LEU A 85 -6.29 10.70 -7.97
N GLY A 86 -6.83 11.85 -8.35
CA GLY A 86 -6.61 12.45 -9.67
C GLY A 86 -5.15 12.82 -9.92
N LEU A 87 -4.45 13.39 -8.91
CA LEU A 87 -3.01 13.66 -9.00
C LEU A 87 -2.19 12.37 -9.15
N TYR A 88 -2.58 11.31 -8.44
CA TYR A 88 -1.98 10.00 -8.60
C TYR A 88 -2.20 9.44 -10.03
N GLN A 89 -3.44 9.44 -10.53
CA GLN A 89 -3.77 8.94 -11.87
C GLN A 89 -3.04 9.73 -12.96
N HIS A 90 -3.01 11.06 -12.84
CA HIS A 90 -2.25 11.90 -13.75
C HIS A 90 -0.75 11.55 -13.75
N GLN A 91 -0.17 11.27 -12.58
CA GLN A 91 1.22 10.84 -12.49
C GLN A 91 1.46 9.45 -13.07
N VAL A 92 0.46 8.57 -13.04
CA VAL A 92 0.51 7.28 -13.75
C VAL A 92 0.54 7.52 -15.25
N ASP A 93 -0.42 8.30 -15.78
CA ASP A 93 -0.57 8.56 -17.22
C ASP A 93 0.64 9.27 -17.83
N THR A 94 1.21 10.22 -17.10
CA THR A 94 2.36 11.01 -17.55
C THR A 94 3.72 10.38 -17.25
N ASN A 95 3.76 9.23 -16.56
CA ASN A 95 5.01 8.55 -16.28
C ASN A 95 5.69 8.07 -17.57
N LYS A 96 7.02 8.08 -17.61
CA LYS A 96 7.79 7.81 -18.83
C LYS A 96 8.93 6.85 -18.60
N TYR A 97 8.90 5.75 -19.33
CA TYR A 97 10.04 4.83 -19.43
C TYR A 97 10.67 4.98 -20.81
N THR A 98 11.98 5.24 -20.85
CA THR A 98 12.72 5.35 -22.11
C THR A 98 13.80 4.27 -22.17
N GLU A 99 13.77 3.48 -23.24
CA GLU A 99 14.77 2.45 -23.51
C GLU A 99 15.07 2.42 -25.02
N HIS A 100 16.34 2.46 -25.40
CA HIS A 100 16.79 2.45 -26.80
C HIS A 100 16.03 3.45 -27.71
N GLN A 101 15.77 4.67 -27.20
CA GLN A 101 15.01 5.75 -27.87
C GLN A 101 13.49 5.51 -28.03
N ILE A 102 12.96 4.40 -27.52
CA ILE A 102 11.52 4.14 -27.48
C ILE A 102 10.99 4.65 -26.14
N GLU A 103 10.07 5.61 -26.20
CA GLU A 103 9.36 6.12 -25.03
C GLU A 103 8.05 5.34 -24.84
N LYS A 104 7.85 4.82 -23.63
CA LYS A 104 6.60 4.21 -23.16
C LYS A 104 6.01 5.13 -22.11
N THR A 105 4.69 5.28 -22.13
CA THR A 105 3.96 6.15 -21.20
C THR A 105 2.82 5.41 -20.51
N GLY A 106 2.31 5.98 -19.41
CA GLY A 106 1.17 5.41 -18.71
C GLY A 106 1.44 4.00 -18.19
N ILE A 107 0.44 3.13 -18.33
CA ILE A 107 0.51 1.71 -17.90
C ILE A 107 1.68 0.96 -18.57
N GLU A 108 2.01 1.26 -19.82
CA GLU A 108 3.13 0.61 -20.52
C GLU A 108 4.49 1.00 -19.94
N ALA A 109 4.61 2.20 -19.35
CA ALA A 109 5.81 2.59 -18.60
C ALA A 109 5.94 1.73 -17.33
N PHE A 110 4.86 1.51 -16.58
CA PHE A 110 4.87 0.67 -15.37
C PHE A 110 5.17 -0.80 -15.67
N LYS A 111 4.61 -1.35 -16.75
CA LYS A 111 5.00 -2.68 -17.25
C LYS A 111 6.51 -2.77 -17.48
N ALA A 112 7.09 -1.75 -18.12
CA ALA A 112 8.52 -1.71 -18.38
C ALA A 112 9.36 -1.56 -17.11
N TYR A 113 8.97 -0.70 -16.15
CA TYR A 113 9.63 -0.61 -14.85
C TYR A 113 9.57 -1.92 -14.07
N ALA A 114 8.41 -2.57 -14.02
CA ALA A 114 8.24 -3.84 -13.33
C ALA A 114 9.09 -4.94 -14.00
N HIS A 115 9.14 -4.96 -15.34
CA HIS A 115 10.00 -5.87 -16.08
C HIS A 115 11.49 -5.63 -15.80
N GLU A 116 11.93 -4.37 -15.81
CA GLU A 116 13.30 -3.98 -15.46
C GLU A 116 13.65 -4.40 -14.03
N ALA A 117 12.75 -4.15 -13.07
CA ALA A 117 12.90 -4.56 -11.68
C ALA A 117 13.07 -6.09 -11.54
N ARG A 118 12.19 -6.87 -12.18
CA ARG A 118 12.23 -8.34 -12.13
C ARG A 118 13.50 -8.89 -12.76
N SER A 119 13.86 -8.42 -13.95
CA SER A 119 15.04 -8.90 -14.68
C SER A 119 16.34 -8.60 -13.94
N LEU A 120 16.47 -7.40 -13.36
CA LEU A 120 17.59 -7.05 -12.48
C LEU A 120 17.61 -7.92 -11.23
N PHE A 121 16.46 -8.13 -10.60
CA PHE A 121 16.37 -8.99 -9.43
C PHE A 121 16.81 -10.42 -9.72
N TYR A 122 16.40 -10.99 -10.86
CA TYR A 122 16.85 -12.33 -11.28
C TYR A 122 18.36 -12.40 -11.41
N ALA A 123 18.96 -11.43 -12.10
CA ALA A 123 20.41 -11.34 -12.25
C ALA A 123 21.12 -11.18 -10.90
N TYR A 124 20.56 -10.37 -9.99
CA TYR A 124 21.13 -10.13 -8.66
C TYR A 124 21.12 -11.40 -7.80
N VAL A 125 20.00 -12.12 -7.79
CA VAL A 125 19.87 -13.40 -7.05
C VAL A 125 20.84 -14.43 -7.61
N ILE A 126 20.87 -14.60 -8.93
CA ILE A 126 21.75 -15.55 -9.60
C ILE A 126 23.23 -15.23 -9.35
N TYR A 127 23.62 -13.95 -9.46
CA TYR A 127 24.98 -13.51 -9.18
C TYR A 127 25.41 -13.89 -7.77
N HIS A 128 24.60 -13.56 -6.75
CA HIS A 128 24.96 -13.83 -5.35
C HIS A 128 24.89 -15.31 -5.03
N PHE A 129 23.93 -16.04 -5.57
CA PHE A 129 23.87 -17.49 -5.45
C PHE A 129 25.16 -18.14 -5.96
N ILE A 130 25.62 -17.76 -7.16
CA ILE A 130 26.88 -18.28 -7.71
C ILE A 130 28.05 -17.82 -6.84
N LYS A 131 28.16 -16.52 -6.54
CA LYS A 131 29.31 -15.93 -5.81
C LYS A 131 29.44 -16.44 -4.38
N ASP A 132 28.35 -16.71 -3.70
CA ASP A 132 28.37 -17.21 -2.33
C ASP A 132 28.66 -18.73 -2.31
N GLY A 133 28.64 -19.38 -3.48
CA GLY A 133 28.87 -20.82 -3.61
C GLY A 133 27.69 -21.62 -3.06
N GLU A 134 26.49 -21.04 -3.09
CA GLU A 134 25.28 -21.75 -2.71
C GLU A 134 25.04 -22.91 -3.69
N LYS A 135 24.49 -24.01 -3.16
CA LYS A 135 24.10 -25.17 -3.97
C LYS A 135 22.60 -25.15 -4.19
N PHE A 136 22.17 -25.67 -5.34
CA PHE A 136 20.73 -25.77 -5.61
C PHE A 136 20.07 -26.72 -4.61
N PRO A 137 18.79 -26.47 -4.26
CA PRO A 137 18.04 -27.39 -3.42
C PRO A 137 18.01 -28.77 -4.10
N SER A 138 18.56 -29.78 -3.42
CA SER A 138 18.61 -31.17 -3.91
C SER A 138 17.23 -31.81 -4.08
N GLU A 139 16.20 -31.21 -3.47
CA GLU A 139 14.81 -31.65 -3.49
C GLU A 139 14.09 -31.39 -4.82
N LEU A 140 14.67 -30.57 -5.70
CA LEU A 140 14.12 -30.22 -7.01
C LEU A 140 14.93 -30.91 -8.12
N THR A 141 14.82 -32.23 -8.25
CA THR A 141 15.52 -33.05 -9.26
C THR A 141 15.24 -32.65 -10.72
N GLN A 142 14.15 -31.91 -10.97
CA GLN A 142 13.92 -31.24 -12.26
C GLN A 142 14.74 -29.95 -12.37
N VAL A 143 14.81 -29.14 -11.31
CA VAL A 143 15.63 -27.91 -11.27
C VAL A 143 17.12 -28.22 -11.37
N SER A 144 17.60 -29.35 -10.84
CA SER A 144 19.01 -29.74 -11.01
C SER A 144 19.39 -30.06 -12.47
N LYS A 145 18.44 -30.49 -13.32
CA LYS A 145 18.68 -30.64 -14.77
C LYS A 145 18.49 -29.32 -15.52
N LEU A 146 17.58 -28.47 -15.04
CA LEU A 146 17.37 -27.12 -15.55
C LEU A 146 18.57 -26.20 -15.20
N ASP A 147 19.27 -26.46 -14.10
CA ASP A 147 20.48 -25.77 -13.64
C ASP A 147 21.63 -25.90 -14.64
N GLU A 148 22.01 -27.12 -15.02
CA GLU A 148 23.13 -27.31 -15.97
C GLU A 148 22.90 -26.60 -17.30
N GLN A 149 21.67 -26.63 -17.84
CA GLN A 149 21.35 -25.99 -19.12
C GLN A 149 21.21 -24.46 -19.01
N ALA A 150 20.57 -23.94 -17.95
CA ALA A 150 20.45 -22.50 -17.73
C ALA A 150 21.83 -21.87 -17.55
N PHE A 151 22.63 -22.45 -16.65
CA PHE A 151 23.91 -21.86 -16.35
C PHE A 151 24.95 -22.13 -17.43
N LEU A 152 24.77 -23.09 -18.34
CA LEU A 152 25.66 -23.27 -19.49
C LEU A 152 25.79 -22.00 -20.34
N GLU A 153 24.70 -21.26 -20.57
CA GLU A 153 24.76 -19.99 -21.32
C GLU A 153 25.60 -18.95 -20.58
N ILE A 154 25.45 -18.88 -19.25
CA ILE A 154 26.26 -18.01 -18.38
C ILE A 154 27.73 -18.46 -18.43
N TYR A 155 28.01 -19.74 -18.19
CA TYR A 155 29.36 -20.31 -18.21
C TYR A 155 30.06 -20.03 -19.54
N THR A 156 29.38 -20.31 -20.65
CA THR A 156 29.90 -20.07 -22.01
C THR A 156 30.24 -18.60 -22.22
N LYS A 157 29.38 -17.67 -21.77
CA LYS A 157 29.61 -16.24 -21.93
C LYS A 157 30.79 -15.74 -21.10
N PHE A 158 30.98 -16.29 -19.91
CA PHE A 158 32.08 -15.95 -19.01
C PHE A 158 33.37 -16.78 -19.27
N GLY A 159 33.35 -17.70 -20.24
CA GLY A 159 34.51 -18.50 -20.62
C GLY A 159 34.94 -19.53 -19.57
N VAL A 160 33.97 -20.06 -18.80
CA VAL A 160 34.19 -21.05 -17.73
C VAL A 160 33.36 -22.31 -18.00
N HIS A 161 33.64 -23.39 -17.28
CA HIS A 161 33.00 -24.70 -17.50
C HIS A 161 32.19 -25.21 -16.31
N SER A 162 32.23 -24.51 -15.17
CA SER A 162 31.52 -24.93 -13.96
C SER A 162 31.10 -23.75 -13.09
N THR A 163 30.12 -23.97 -12.22
CA THR A 163 29.71 -23.00 -11.18
C THR A 163 30.89 -22.64 -10.27
N THR A 164 31.77 -23.60 -9.99
CA THR A 164 32.97 -23.41 -9.17
C THR A 164 33.96 -22.45 -9.82
N GLU A 165 34.23 -22.62 -11.11
CA GLU A 165 35.09 -21.69 -11.86
C GLU A 165 34.45 -20.30 -11.95
N LEU A 166 33.14 -20.23 -12.22
CA LEU A 166 32.43 -18.96 -12.23
C LEU A 166 32.47 -18.28 -10.85
N ASN A 167 32.31 -19.03 -9.75
CA ASN A 167 32.43 -18.52 -8.38
C ASN A 167 33.79 -17.84 -8.16
N VAL A 168 34.88 -18.52 -8.55
CA VAL A 168 36.25 -17.99 -8.43
C VAL A 168 36.43 -16.73 -9.28
N LEU A 169 35.91 -16.72 -10.51
CA LEU A 169 35.95 -15.57 -11.40
C LEU A 169 35.18 -14.38 -10.82
N LEU A 170 33.95 -14.59 -10.33
CA LEU A 170 33.12 -13.52 -9.76
C LEU A 170 33.69 -12.96 -8.44
N LYS A 171 34.39 -13.79 -7.65
CA LYS A 171 35.11 -13.33 -6.45
C LYS A 171 36.38 -12.55 -6.76
N SER A 172 37.03 -12.85 -7.87
CA SER A 172 38.29 -12.19 -8.29
C SER A 172 38.07 -10.92 -9.12
N ARG A 173 36.87 -10.72 -9.70
CA ARG A 173 36.51 -9.45 -10.36
C ARG A 173 36.62 -8.28 -9.38
N ASP A 174 37.16 -7.17 -9.86
CA ASP A 174 37.23 -5.91 -9.11
C ASP A 174 35.81 -5.44 -8.74
N PRO A 175 35.53 -5.13 -7.45
CA PRO A 175 34.25 -4.63 -6.97
C PRO A 175 33.69 -3.43 -7.76
N LYS A 176 34.54 -2.65 -8.42
CA LYS A 176 34.12 -1.54 -9.28
C LYS A 176 33.22 -1.98 -10.44
N TYR A 177 33.41 -3.20 -10.96
CA TYR A 177 32.62 -3.76 -12.08
C TYR A 177 31.44 -4.62 -11.61
N TYR A 178 31.04 -4.46 -10.34
CA TYR A 178 29.97 -5.23 -9.73
C TYR A 178 28.65 -5.12 -10.51
N TYR A 179 28.21 -3.90 -10.80
CA TYR A 179 26.97 -3.66 -11.53
C TYR A 179 27.08 -4.09 -13.00
N ASP A 180 28.22 -3.86 -13.65
CA ASP A 180 28.45 -4.30 -15.03
C ASP A 180 28.28 -5.82 -15.16
N THR A 181 28.79 -6.57 -14.19
CA THR A 181 28.63 -8.03 -14.14
C THR A 181 27.17 -8.46 -13.98
N ILE A 182 26.39 -7.72 -13.18
CA ILE A 182 24.94 -7.96 -13.06
C ILE A 182 24.23 -7.66 -14.38
N TYR A 183 24.61 -6.60 -15.10
CA TYR A 183 24.05 -6.28 -16.42
C TYR A 183 24.40 -7.33 -17.47
N GLU A 184 25.63 -7.85 -17.45
CA GLU A 184 26.03 -8.97 -18.31
C GLU A 184 25.13 -10.19 -18.06
N ILE A 185 24.94 -10.58 -16.79
CA ILE A 185 24.06 -11.71 -16.41
C ILE A 185 22.61 -11.44 -16.81
N LYS A 186 22.08 -10.24 -16.54
CA LYS A 186 20.74 -9.82 -16.97
C LYS A 186 20.59 -9.97 -18.48
N GLY A 187 21.56 -9.47 -19.26
CA GLY A 187 21.55 -9.56 -20.72
C GLY A 187 21.49 -11.00 -21.22
N ILE A 188 22.25 -11.90 -20.60
CA ILE A 188 22.21 -13.35 -20.90
C ILE A 188 20.81 -13.91 -20.64
N ILE A 189 20.28 -13.72 -19.43
CA ILE A 189 18.96 -14.21 -19.02
C ILE A 189 17.87 -13.72 -19.97
N MET A 190 17.89 -12.42 -20.31
CA MET A 190 16.87 -11.79 -21.13
C MET A 190 16.94 -12.17 -22.62
N SER A 191 18.13 -12.49 -23.12
CA SER A 191 18.33 -12.98 -24.50
C SER A 191 18.06 -14.48 -24.66
N SER A 192 17.93 -15.19 -23.55
CA SER A 192 17.82 -16.64 -23.51
C SER A 192 16.44 -17.14 -23.96
N LYS A 193 16.43 -18.21 -24.75
CA LYS A 193 15.17 -18.92 -25.13
C LYS A 193 14.51 -19.61 -23.94
N ILE A 194 15.26 -19.81 -22.86
CA ILE A 194 14.85 -20.46 -21.62
C ILE A 194 14.69 -19.44 -20.48
N HIS A 195 14.38 -18.18 -20.78
CA HIS A 195 14.12 -17.11 -19.79
C HIS A 195 13.19 -17.56 -18.64
N GLU A 196 12.12 -18.30 -18.96
CA GLU A 196 11.16 -18.79 -17.95
C GLU A 196 11.80 -19.74 -16.93
N MET A 197 12.83 -20.46 -17.33
CA MET A 197 13.58 -21.36 -16.46
C MET A 197 14.36 -20.60 -15.38
N TYR A 198 14.96 -19.46 -15.74
CA TYR A 198 15.64 -18.59 -14.77
C TYR A 198 14.68 -18.06 -13.70
N ARG A 199 13.44 -17.76 -14.09
CA ARG A 199 12.41 -17.35 -13.14
C ARG A 199 12.07 -18.45 -12.14
N ILE A 200 11.92 -19.69 -12.59
CA ILE A 200 11.69 -20.85 -11.72
C ILE A 200 12.88 -21.07 -10.77
N ILE A 201 14.11 -20.94 -11.29
CA ILE A 201 15.34 -21.05 -10.52
C ILE A 201 15.38 -19.99 -9.42
N VAL A 202 15.16 -18.72 -9.75
CA VAL A 202 15.18 -17.61 -8.79
C VAL A 202 14.09 -17.76 -7.75
N ALA A 203 12.87 -18.13 -8.14
CA ALA A 203 11.80 -18.42 -7.19
C ALA A 203 12.17 -19.53 -6.21
N SER A 204 12.84 -20.59 -6.69
CA SER A 204 13.31 -21.70 -5.84
C SER A 204 14.37 -21.24 -4.83
N ILE A 205 15.32 -20.39 -5.26
CA ILE A 205 16.32 -19.78 -4.37
C ILE A 205 15.64 -18.91 -3.32
N CYS A 206 14.69 -18.05 -3.73
CA CYS A 206 13.95 -17.18 -2.81
C CYS A 206 13.12 -17.96 -1.80
N ASN A 207 12.44 -19.04 -2.23
CA ASN A 207 11.67 -19.89 -1.34
C ASN A 207 12.56 -20.54 -0.28
N ARG A 208 13.75 -21.04 -0.67
CA ARG A 208 14.73 -21.56 0.28
C ARG A 208 15.18 -20.49 1.29
N ILE A 209 15.50 -19.29 0.82
CA ILE A 209 15.85 -18.15 1.70
C ILE A 209 14.73 -17.88 2.71
N CYS A 210 13.47 -17.97 2.30
CA CYS A 210 12.31 -17.79 3.17
C CYS A 210 12.16 -18.93 4.19
N ILE A 211 12.29 -20.19 3.77
CA ILE A 211 12.23 -21.38 4.65
C ILE A 211 13.33 -21.32 5.71
N GLU A 212 14.55 -20.94 5.30
CA GLU A 212 15.70 -20.77 6.18
C GLU A 212 15.66 -19.45 6.97
N LYS A 213 14.61 -18.63 6.81
CA LYS A 213 14.40 -17.34 7.45
C LYS A 213 15.54 -16.34 7.26
N ARG A 214 16.26 -16.43 6.14
CA ARG A 214 17.35 -15.52 5.75
C ARG A 214 16.82 -14.22 5.13
N TYR A 215 15.78 -13.63 5.71
CA TYR A 215 15.06 -12.48 5.14
C TYR A 215 15.95 -11.25 4.94
N GLN A 216 16.97 -11.06 5.76
CA GLN A 216 17.95 -9.99 5.57
C GLN A 216 18.67 -10.07 4.21
N GLN A 217 18.97 -11.28 3.72
CA GLN A 217 19.60 -11.49 2.40
C GLN A 217 18.63 -11.08 1.28
N LEU A 218 17.39 -11.56 1.37
CA LEU A 218 16.35 -11.21 0.40
C LEU A 218 16.05 -9.70 0.39
N TYR A 219 15.99 -9.09 1.57
CA TYR A 219 15.86 -7.64 1.73
C TYR A 219 16.97 -6.89 1.01
N LYS A 220 18.23 -7.30 1.18
CA LYS A 220 19.36 -6.69 0.46
C LYS A 220 19.21 -6.80 -1.05
N PHE A 221 18.75 -7.94 -1.58
CA PHE A 221 18.53 -8.09 -3.02
C PHE A 221 17.48 -7.11 -3.53
N ILE A 222 16.33 -7.02 -2.87
CA ILE A 222 15.25 -6.10 -3.27
C ILE A 222 15.69 -4.64 -3.10
N ARG A 223 16.35 -4.31 -1.99
CA ARG A 223 16.86 -2.95 -1.72
C ARG A 223 17.80 -2.48 -2.82
N ASN A 224 18.77 -3.29 -3.22
CA ASN A 224 19.75 -2.89 -4.23
C ASN A 224 19.12 -2.66 -5.61
N VAL A 225 18.14 -3.48 -5.99
CA VAL A 225 17.37 -3.26 -7.21
C VAL A 225 16.51 -1.99 -7.09
N GLY A 226 15.86 -1.77 -5.95
CA GLY A 226 15.09 -0.56 -5.68
C GLY A 226 15.94 0.71 -5.75
N ASP A 227 17.14 0.68 -5.15
CA ASP A 227 18.11 1.78 -5.20
C ASP A 227 18.57 2.06 -6.64
N TYR A 228 18.81 1.02 -7.44
CA TYR A 228 19.13 1.18 -8.86
C TYR A 228 17.98 1.82 -9.63
N LEU A 229 16.76 1.31 -9.49
CA LEU A 229 15.57 1.83 -10.19
C LEU A 229 15.34 3.30 -9.86
N TYR A 230 15.49 3.68 -8.59
CA TYR A 230 15.39 5.07 -8.19
C TYR A 230 16.54 5.91 -8.76
N GLY A 231 17.77 5.38 -8.79
CA GLY A 231 18.90 6.07 -9.39
C GLY A 231 18.71 6.40 -10.87
N GLN A 232 18.12 5.48 -11.65
CA GLN A 232 17.87 5.69 -13.08
C GLN A 232 16.58 6.44 -13.40
N TYR A 233 15.50 6.14 -12.67
CA TYR A 233 14.15 6.56 -13.02
C TYR A 233 13.50 7.44 -11.95
N GLY A 234 14.26 7.88 -10.94
CA GLY A 234 13.77 8.62 -9.78
C GLY A 234 13.10 9.94 -10.12
N GLN A 235 13.41 10.56 -11.26
CA GLN A 235 12.68 11.75 -11.74
C GLN A 235 11.18 11.47 -11.87
N TYR A 236 10.81 10.33 -12.44
CA TYR A 236 9.41 9.96 -12.67
C TYR A 236 8.84 9.13 -11.53
N LEU A 237 9.58 8.10 -11.08
CA LEU A 237 9.14 7.22 -9.98
C LEU A 237 9.09 7.93 -8.64
N GLY A 238 10.01 8.87 -8.38
CA GLY A 238 10.04 9.61 -7.12
C GLY A 238 8.80 10.47 -6.90
N GLN A 239 8.23 11.08 -7.95
CA GLN A 239 6.98 11.84 -7.85
C GLN A 239 5.78 10.92 -7.68
N TYR A 240 5.75 9.81 -8.42
CA TYR A 240 4.74 8.76 -8.26
C TYR A 240 4.65 8.24 -6.82
N HIS A 241 5.78 7.84 -6.23
CA HIS A 241 5.80 7.33 -4.85
C HIS A 241 5.43 8.38 -3.80
N ARG A 242 5.78 9.66 -4.02
CA ARG A 242 5.36 10.77 -3.16
C ARG A 242 3.84 10.96 -3.19
N ASN A 243 3.21 10.87 -4.37
CA ASN A 243 1.75 10.99 -4.47
C ASN A 243 1.04 9.85 -3.72
N ILE A 244 1.55 8.62 -3.82
CA ILE A 244 1.05 7.49 -3.01
C ILE A 244 1.18 7.79 -1.52
N TYR A 245 2.36 8.24 -1.08
CA TYR A 245 2.60 8.59 0.32
C TYR A 245 1.59 9.64 0.81
N TYR A 246 1.44 10.76 0.11
CA TYR A 246 0.53 11.84 0.53
C TYR A 246 -0.94 11.43 0.51
N LEU A 247 -1.33 10.59 -0.46
CA LEU A 247 -2.67 10.02 -0.53
C LEU A 247 -2.95 9.16 0.71
N LEU A 248 -2.05 8.22 1.06
CA LEU A 248 -2.21 7.37 2.25
C LEU A 248 -2.12 8.17 3.55
N ASP A 249 -1.21 9.14 3.62
CA ASP A 249 -1.03 10.02 4.78
C ASP A 249 -2.26 10.91 5.02
N SER A 250 -2.98 11.29 3.97
CA SER A 250 -4.24 12.01 4.09
C SER A 250 -5.37 11.08 4.53
N ILE A 251 -5.49 9.92 3.88
CA ILE A 251 -6.53 8.91 4.18
C ILE A 251 -6.53 8.53 5.65
N GLN A 252 -5.36 8.38 6.28
CA GLN A 252 -5.29 7.96 7.69
C GLN A 252 -5.97 8.91 8.68
N ASN A 253 -6.18 10.17 8.30
CA ASN A 253 -6.83 11.18 9.14
C ASN A 253 -8.32 11.36 8.81
N PHE A 254 -8.84 10.67 7.79
CA PHE A 254 -10.26 10.74 7.44
C PHE A 254 -11.14 9.97 8.42
N LYS A 255 -12.44 10.27 8.40
CA LYS A 255 -13.44 9.61 9.24
C LYS A 255 -13.59 8.11 8.92
N TYR A 256 -13.40 7.73 7.65
CA TYR A 256 -13.55 6.36 7.16
C TYR A 256 -12.31 5.89 6.37
N PRO A 257 -11.15 5.78 7.03
CA PRO A 257 -9.87 5.59 6.35
C PRO A 257 -9.81 4.29 5.55
N ASN A 258 -10.42 3.22 6.06
CA ASN A 258 -10.42 1.89 5.41
C ASN A 258 -11.27 1.83 4.14
N ASP A 259 -12.29 2.68 4.01
CA ASP A 259 -13.15 2.69 2.82
C ASP A 259 -12.41 3.35 1.66
N TYR A 260 -11.75 4.49 1.93
CA TYR A 260 -10.92 5.18 0.95
C TYR A 260 -9.66 4.38 0.56
N SER A 261 -9.01 3.70 1.52
CA SER A 261 -7.83 2.88 1.20
C SER A 261 -8.18 1.69 0.31
N LYS A 262 -9.36 1.06 0.51
CA LYS A 262 -9.85 0.00 -0.38
C LYS A 262 -10.09 0.51 -1.79
N ILE A 263 -10.69 1.69 -1.95
CA ILE A 263 -10.90 2.32 -3.25
C ILE A 263 -9.55 2.56 -3.94
N PHE A 264 -8.60 3.17 -3.24
CA PHE A 264 -7.26 3.42 -3.79
C PHE A 264 -6.55 2.12 -4.18
N ARG A 265 -6.55 1.12 -3.31
CA ARG A 265 -5.93 -0.19 -3.58
C ARG A 265 -6.52 -0.88 -4.80
N ALA A 266 -7.81 -0.70 -5.08
CA ALA A 266 -8.45 -1.25 -6.27
C ALA A 266 -8.00 -0.56 -7.58
N GLN A 267 -7.33 0.60 -7.51
CA GLN A 267 -6.76 1.29 -8.67
C GLN A 267 -5.33 0.86 -8.99
N LEU A 268 -4.65 0.16 -8.10
CA LEU A 268 -3.26 -0.26 -8.28
C LEU A 268 -3.19 -1.49 -9.20
N SER A 269 -2.43 -1.37 -10.29
CA SER A 269 -2.08 -2.53 -11.13
C SER A 269 -1.01 -3.40 -10.45
N SER A 270 -0.84 -4.63 -10.93
CA SER A 270 0.15 -5.54 -10.35
C SER A 270 1.60 -5.17 -10.71
N ASP A 271 1.82 -4.55 -11.87
CA ASP A 271 3.11 -3.94 -12.21
C ASP A 271 3.44 -2.76 -11.28
N GLU A 272 2.45 -1.92 -10.98
CA GLU A 272 2.62 -0.84 -9.99
C GLU A 272 2.94 -1.38 -8.60
N LEU A 273 2.24 -2.42 -8.15
CA LEU A 273 2.56 -3.08 -6.87
C LEU A 273 3.99 -3.63 -6.85
N THR A 274 4.48 -4.16 -7.96
CA THR A 274 5.89 -4.59 -8.10
C THR A 274 6.83 -3.40 -7.90
N VAL A 275 6.60 -2.29 -8.61
CA VAL A 275 7.42 -1.07 -8.49
C VAL A 275 7.36 -0.49 -7.07
N ILE A 276 6.17 -0.45 -6.46
CA ILE A 276 5.97 0.00 -5.07
C ILE A 276 6.76 -0.89 -4.10
N LEU A 277 6.78 -2.22 -4.29
CA LEU A 277 7.55 -3.12 -3.44
C LEU A 277 9.05 -2.79 -3.47
N PHE A 278 9.64 -2.71 -4.65
CA PHE A 278 11.07 -2.41 -4.79
C PHE A 278 11.42 -1.03 -4.22
N ASN A 279 10.62 -0.01 -4.53
CA ASN A 279 10.84 1.31 -3.96
C ASN A 279 10.67 1.33 -2.43
N SER A 280 9.71 0.58 -1.89
CA SER A 280 9.47 0.53 -0.44
C SER A 280 10.66 -0.01 0.35
N MET A 281 11.47 -0.88 -0.26
CA MET A 281 12.69 -1.43 0.36
C MET A 281 13.95 -0.61 0.07
N SER A 282 13.90 0.31 -0.88
CA SER A 282 15.02 1.18 -1.26
C SER A 282 15.43 2.12 -0.13
N SER A 283 16.63 2.67 -0.24
CA SER A 283 17.19 3.72 0.60
C SER A 283 16.36 5.00 0.66
N GLN A 284 15.49 5.24 -0.33
CA GLN A 284 14.68 6.45 -0.44
C GLN A 284 13.33 6.33 0.26
N SER A 285 12.97 5.13 0.71
CA SER A 285 11.76 4.89 1.48
C SER A 285 11.91 5.38 2.92
N THR A 286 10.78 5.61 3.59
CA THR A 286 10.76 6.06 4.99
C THR A 286 9.99 5.08 5.87
N LEU A 287 10.30 5.07 7.17
CA LEU A 287 9.54 4.30 8.17
C LEU A 287 8.03 4.62 8.12
N LYS A 288 7.68 5.89 7.88
CA LYS A 288 6.29 6.32 7.77
C LYS A 288 5.62 5.75 6.51
N THR A 289 6.32 5.74 5.38
CA THR A 289 5.85 5.08 4.14
C THR A 289 5.54 3.61 4.40
N ILE A 290 6.48 2.86 4.99
CA ILE A 290 6.28 1.45 5.34
C ILE A 290 5.09 1.26 6.29
N SER A 291 4.97 2.11 7.31
CA SER A 291 3.84 2.07 8.25
C SER A 291 2.50 2.25 7.55
N LEU A 292 2.40 3.20 6.61
CA LEU A 292 1.17 3.45 5.84
C LEU A 292 0.85 2.28 4.89
N LEU A 293 1.84 1.75 4.17
CA LEU A 293 1.66 0.60 3.27
C LEU A 293 1.14 -0.64 4.04
N LYS A 294 1.67 -0.89 5.24
CA LYS A 294 1.21 -1.95 6.15
C LYS A 294 -0.19 -1.68 6.68
N LYS A 295 -0.43 -0.47 7.21
CA LYS A 295 -1.72 -0.08 7.82
C LYS A 295 -2.91 -0.24 6.87
N PHE A 296 -2.68 -0.03 5.57
CA PHE A 296 -3.72 -0.07 4.54
C PHE A 296 -3.70 -1.31 3.66
N ASP A 297 -2.88 -2.33 4.01
CA ASP A 297 -2.81 -3.60 3.29
C ASP A 297 -2.66 -3.41 1.77
N ILE A 298 -1.75 -2.52 1.34
CA ILE A 298 -1.63 -2.11 -0.06
C ILE A 298 -1.32 -3.29 -0.98
N PHE A 299 -0.52 -4.24 -0.50
CA PHE A 299 -0.13 -5.44 -1.25
C PHE A 299 -1.19 -6.56 -1.25
N ASN A 300 -2.38 -6.35 -0.67
CA ASN A 300 -3.40 -7.39 -0.61
C ASN A 300 -3.91 -7.84 -1.99
N ASN A 301 -3.76 -7.03 -3.04
CA ASN A 301 -4.16 -7.42 -4.40
C ASN A 301 -3.00 -7.96 -5.23
N ILE A 302 -1.85 -8.26 -4.61
CA ILE A 302 -0.69 -8.72 -5.35
C ILE A 302 -0.92 -10.11 -5.93
N ILE A 303 -0.55 -10.28 -7.20
CA ILE A 303 -0.56 -11.58 -7.86
C ILE A 303 0.78 -12.23 -7.53
N ALA A 304 0.75 -13.33 -6.76
CA ALA A 304 1.96 -14.04 -6.33
C ALA A 304 2.87 -14.38 -7.52
N LEU A 305 2.27 -14.82 -8.63
CA LEU A 305 3.01 -15.14 -9.85
C LEU A 305 3.85 -13.97 -10.39
N GLU A 306 3.46 -12.72 -10.16
CA GLU A 306 4.15 -11.55 -10.73
C GLU A 306 5.28 -11.00 -9.86
N LEU A 307 5.39 -11.49 -8.63
CA LEU A 307 6.49 -11.14 -7.75
C LEU A 307 7.68 -12.07 -7.98
N PRO A 308 8.90 -11.51 -8.05
CA PRO A 308 10.08 -12.32 -8.31
C PRO A 308 10.51 -13.16 -7.09
N ILE A 309 9.84 -12.98 -5.95
CA ILE A 309 10.03 -13.76 -4.71
C ILE A 309 9.12 -15.00 -4.62
N SER A 310 8.29 -15.24 -5.63
CA SER A 310 7.29 -16.31 -5.64
C SER A 310 7.35 -17.15 -6.92
N GLY A 311 7.21 -18.46 -6.77
CA GLY A 311 7.08 -19.42 -7.85
C GLY A 311 5.63 -19.64 -8.27
N TYR A 312 5.42 -20.49 -9.29
CA TYR A 312 4.11 -20.80 -9.86
C TYR A 312 3.08 -21.29 -8.82
N ASP A 313 3.52 -21.99 -7.78
CA ASP A 313 2.65 -22.57 -6.75
C ASP A 313 2.70 -21.83 -5.40
N THR A 314 3.26 -20.61 -5.36
CA THR A 314 3.36 -19.89 -4.08
C THR A 314 2.01 -19.30 -3.68
N GLU A 315 1.48 -19.75 -2.53
CA GLU A 315 0.25 -19.22 -1.96
C GLU A 315 0.38 -17.73 -1.62
N LYS A 316 -0.71 -16.98 -1.79
CA LYS A 316 -0.76 -15.54 -1.54
C LYS A 316 -0.38 -15.21 -0.09
N GLU A 317 -0.83 -16.02 0.87
CA GLU A 317 -0.53 -15.87 2.29
C GLU A 317 0.98 -15.89 2.55
N ILE A 318 1.72 -16.78 1.88
CA ILE A 318 3.18 -16.88 1.99
C ILE A 318 3.86 -15.62 1.45
N VAL A 319 3.36 -15.10 0.32
CA VAL A 319 3.86 -13.84 -0.26
C VAL A 319 3.66 -12.67 0.69
N ILE A 320 2.46 -12.54 1.28
CA ILE A 320 2.16 -11.47 2.25
C ILE A 320 3.02 -11.61 3.51
N GLN A 321 3.23 -12.82 4.02
CA GLN A 321 4.14 -13.07 5.15
C GLN A 321 5.57 -12.65 4.80
N THR A 322 6.04 -12.98 3.60
CA THR A 322 7.38 -12.60 3.13
C THR A 322 7.53 -11.08 3.04
N ILE A 323 6.56 -10.38 2.47
CA ILE A 323 6.55 -8.90 2.42
C ILE A 323 6.59 -8.31 3.83
N ASN A 324 5.83 -8.87 4.77
CA ASN A 324 5.86 -8.42 6.17
C ASN A 324 7.24 -8.62 6.81
N SER A 325 7.89 -9.77 6.59
CA SER A 325 9.26 -10.02 7.03
C SER A 325 10.25 -9.02 6.42
N LEU A 326 10.12 -8.71 5.12
CA LEU A 326 10.95 -7.71 4.46
C LEU A 326 10.76 -6.30 5.06
N PHE A 327 9.54 -5.92 5.43
CA PHE A 327 9.31 -4.67 6.16
C PHE A 327 9.98 -4.67 7.54
N HIS A 328 10.01 -5.80 8.24
CA HIS A 328 10.74 -5.90 9.50
C HIS A 328 12.24 -5.67 9.31
N GLU A 329 12.84 -6.28 8.27
CA GLU A 329 14.25 -6.05 7.92
C GLU A 329 14.53 -4.59 7.57
N PHE A 330 13.65 -3.94 6.79
CA PHE A 330 13.78 -2.51 6.49
C PHE A 330 13.77 -1.64 7.75
N ILE A 331 12.86 -1.91 8.68
CA ILE A 331 12.74 -1.16 9.93
C ILE A 331 14.00 -1.35 10.79
N ALA A 332 14.51 -2.58 10.86
CA ALA A 332 15.75 -2.89 11.57
C ALA A 332 16.96 -2.16 10.95
N ASP A 333 17.11 -2.16 9.62
CA ASP A 333 18.20 -1.43 8.94
C ASP A 333 18.10 0.11 9.14
N SER A 334 16.87 0.64 9.19
CA SER A 334 16.64 2.08 9.32
C SER A 334 16.80 2.62 10.74
N THR A 335 16.72 1.76 11.77
CA THR A 335 16.85 2.13 13.19
C THR A 335 18.29 1.98 13.71
N ASN A 336 19.14 1.26 12.99
CA ASN A 336 20.56 1.06 13.30
C ASN A 336 21.48 2.10 12.61
N LYS A 337 20.92 3.07 11.90
CA LYS A 337 21.62 4.24 11.32
C LYS A 337 21.29 5.47 12.16
#